data_AF-A0A8S4MQC6-F1
#
_entry.id   AF-A0A8S4MQC6-F1
#
_cell.length_a   1.000
_cell.length_b   1.000
_cell.length_c   1.000
_cell.angle_alpha   90.00
_cell.angle_beta   90.00
_cell.angle_gamma   90.00
#
_symmetry.space_group_name_H-M   'P 1'
#
loop_
_entity.id
_entity.type
_entity.pdbx_description
1 polymer ?
#
loop_
_entity_poly.entity_id
_entity_poly.type
_entity_poly.pdbx_seq_one_letter_code
_entity_poly.pdbx_strand_id
1 'polypeptide(L)'
;MEGRMSFEDQEKDQPFDDHFSVQEYLDYFYSDVMTKYDEDEGVSMPWILDQFHRTFAGERDFGNRLLDVGSGPTVYQLISASRVCSEIVCSDIHQGALAEIKRWKNGGENVFDWSTAVKYVSELEGTG
;
A
#
# COMPACT_ATOMS: atom_id res chain seq x y z
N MET A 1 15.40 22.20 -40.20
CA MET A 1 15.95 20.88 -39.87
C MET A 1 15.30 20.44 -38.57
N GLU A 2 14.21 19.68 -38.66
CA GLU A 2 13.55 19.07 -37.49
C GLU A 2 14.17 17.69 -37.28
N GLY A 3 14.92 17.54 -36.19
CA GLY A 3 15.43 16.25 -35.75
C GLY A 3 14.30 15.46 -35.11
N ARG A 4 13.80 14.45 -35.83
CA ARG A 4 12.86 13.46 -35.27
C ARG A 4 13.65 12.56 -34.33
N MET A 5 13.41 12.67 -33.03
CA MET A 5 13.90 11.71 -32.04
C MET A 5 13.19 10.38 -32.33
N SER A 6 13.93 9.39 -32.85
CA SER A 6 13.45 8.01 -32.88
C SER A 6 13.79 7.39 -31.53
N PHE A 7 12.76 7.04 -30.78
CA PHE A 7 12.92 6.07 -29.70
C PHE A 7 13.04 4.71 -30.37
N GLU A 8 14.22 4.11 -30.29
CA GLU A 8 14.40 2.70 -30.59
C GLU A 8 13.57 1.93 -29.55
N ASP A 9 12.68 1.05 -30.01
CA ASP A 9 11.97 0.10 -29.16
C ASP A 9 13.01 -0.81 -28.48
N GLN A 10 13.43 -0.42 -27.28
CA GLN A 10 14.30 -1.24 -26.47
C GLN A 10 13.50 -2.44 -25.96
N GLU A 11 14.10 -3.62 -26.17
CA GLU A 11 13.78 -4.96 -25.70
C GLU A 11 12.42 -5.18 -25.03
N LYS A 12 11.61 -6.06 -25.64
CA LYS A 12 10.36 -6.61 -25.09
C LYS A 12 10.47 -6.84 -23.57
N ASP A 13 9.78 -5.98 -22.82
CA ASP A 13 9.54 -6.12 -21.39
C ASP A 13 9.20 -7.58 -21.07
N GLN A 14 10.07 -8.25 -20.31
CA GLN A 14 9.65 -9.47 -19.65
C GLN A 14 8.48 -9.11 -18.73
N PRO A 15 7.38 -9.89 -18.70
CA PRO A 15 6.26 -9.56 -17.85
C PRO A 15 6.76 -9.50 -16.40
N PHE A 16 6.59 -8.35 -15.74
CA PHE A 16 6.84 -8.18 -14.31
C PHE A 16 6.17 -9.29 -13.46
N ASP A 17 5.08 -9.84 -14.00
CA ASP A 17 4.24 -10.90 -13.43
C ASP A 17 4.97 -12.24 -13.20
N ASP A 18 6.02 -12.57 -13.96
CA ASP A 18 6.58 -13.94 -13.94
C ASP A 18 7.53 -14.22 -12.74
N HIS A 19 7.93 -13.19 -11.98
CA HIS A 19 8.94 -13.32 -10.92
C HIS A 19 8.54 -12.71 -9.57
N PHE A 20 7.39 -12.03 -9.47
CA PHE A 20 6.97 -11.42 -8.21
C PHE A 20 6.08 -12.36 -7.39
N SER A 21 6.57 -12.77 -6.22
CA SER A 21 5.78 -13.53 -5.24
C SER A 21 5.15 -12.58 -4.22
N VAL A 22 3.82 -12.43 -4.28
CA VAL A 22 3.03 -11.64 -3.32
C VAL A 22 3.28 -12.10 -1.89
N GLN A 23 3.34 -13.42 -1.66
CA GLN A 23 3.50 -13.97 -0.33
C GLN A 23 4.90 -13.70 0.23
N GLU A 24 5.95 -13.93 -0.57
CA GLU A 24 7.33 -13.67 -0.13
C GLU A 24 7.55 -12.18 0.12
N TYR A 25 6.96 -11.30 -0.71
CA TYR A 25 7.00 -9.86 -0.50
C TYR A 25 6.36 -9.45 0.83
N LEU A 26 5.14 -9.93 1.11
CA LEU A 26 4.44 -9.64 2.36
C LEU A 26 5.15 -10.20 3.58
N ASP A 27 5.64 -11.44 3.48
CA ASP A 27 6.36 -12.09 4.58
C ASP A 27 7.68 -11.36 4.89
N TYR A 28 8.46 -11.02 3.86
CA TYR A 28 9.75 -10.38 4.04
C TYR A 28 9.64 -8.96 4.61
N PHE A 29 8.75 -8.14 4.06
CA PHE A 29 8.67 -6.72 4.43
C PHE A 29 7.69 -6.43 5.56
N TYR A 30 6.65 -7.25 5.73
CA TYR A 30 5.51 -6.85 6.56
C TYR A 30 5.16 -7.79 7.72
N SER A 31 5.60 -9.05 7.71
CA SER A 31 5.24 -10.04 8.76
C SER A 31 5.52 -9.56 10.19
N ASP A 32 6.59 -8.78 10.37
CA ASP A 32 7.06 -8.30 11.67
C ASP A 32 7.02 -6.77 11.80
N VAL A 33 6.29 -6.10 10.92
CA VAL A 33 6.44 -4.64 10.69
C VAL A 33 6.08 -3.76 11.90
N MET A 34 5.42 -4.32 12.90
CA MET A 34 5.07 -3.66 14.15
C MET A 34 5.65 -4.36 15.39
N THR A 35 6.34 -5.49 15.23
CA THR A 35 6.74 -6.38 16.33
C THR A 35 8.26 -6.50 16.50
N LYS A 36 9.05 -6.20 15.46
CA LYS A 36 10.51 -6.14 15.59
C LYS A 36 10.91 -4.84 16.28
N TYR A 37 11.51 -4.96 17.46
CA TYR A 37 12.28 -3.89 18.12
C TYR A 37 13.66 -3.75 17.47
N ASP A 38 13.75 -3.81 16.14
CA ASP A 38 14.95 -3.36 15.46
C ASP A 38 14.94 -1.84 15.51
N GLU A 39 16.00 -1.24 16.04
CA GLU A 39 16.08 0.20 16.30
C GLU A 39 15.91 1.04 15.03
N ASP A 40 16.17 0.45 13.84
CA ASP A 40 16.06 1.13 12.54
C ASP A 40 14.81 0.69 11.74
N GLU A 41 14.51 -0.61 11.62
CA GLU A 41 13.39 -1.10 10.79
C GLU A 41 12.04 -1.13 11.53
N GLY A 42 12.05 -1.42 12.84
CA GLY A 42 10.85 -1.53 13.68
C GLY A 42 10.08 -0.23 13.88
N VAL A 43 10.80 0.90 13.80
CA VAL A 43 10.24 2.25 13.96
C VAL A 43 9.66 2.77 12.65
N SER A 44 10.07 2.21 11.51
CA SER A 44 9.71 2.72 10.18
C SER A 44 8.20 2.73 9.95
N MET A 45 7.49 1.66 10.32
CA MET A 45 6.07 1.55 10.03
C MET A 45 5.17 2.36 10.96
N PRO A 46 5.38 2.38 12.29
CA PRO A 46 4.74 3.37 13.15
C PRO A 46 4.92 4.80 12.63
N TRP A 47 6.15 5.17 12.24
CA TRP A 47 6.43 6.50 11.69
C TRP A 47 5.70 6.78 10.37
N ILE A 48 5.64 5.80 9.46
CA ILE A 48 4.89 5.91 8.19
C ILE A 48 3.39 6.10 8.46
N LEU A 49 2.82 5.32 9.37
CA LEU A 49 1.41 5.43 9.76
C LEU A 49 1.12 6.79 10.40
N ASP A 50 2.03 7.31 11.23
CA ASP A 50 1.94 8.68 11.77
C ASP A 50 1.93 9.73 10.65
N GLN A 51 2.76 9.59 9.62
CA GLN A 51 2.78 10.54 8.50
C GLN A 51 1.47 10.51 7.71
N PHE A 52 0.92 9.32 7.43
CA PHE A 52 -0.37 9.20 6.76
C PHE A 52 -1.49 9.79 7.60
N HIS A 53 -1.55 9.45 8.89
CA HIS A 53 -2.56 10.00 9.79
C HIS A 53 -2.49 11.53 9.84
N ARG A 54 -1.30 12.11 10.06
CA ARG A 54 -1.12 13.58 10.07
C ARG A 54 -1.52 14.25 8.77
N THR A 55 -1.28 13.59 7.64
CA THR A 55 -1.65 14.09 6.32
C THR A 55 -3.18 14.14 6.15
N PHE A 56 -3.86 13.04 6.47
CA PHE A 56 -5.30 12.89 6.25
C PHE A 56 -6.18 13.47 7.37
N ALA A 57 -5.65 13.67 8.57
CA ALA A 57 -6.34 14.31 9.69
C ALA A 57 -6.31 15.85 9.65
N GLY A 58 -5.54 16.43 8.73
CA GLY A 58 -5.46 17.88 8.58
C GLY A 58 -6.73 18.51 8.00
N GLU A 59 -6.80 19.84 7.98
CA GLU A 59 -7.94 20.61 7.43
C GLU A 59 -8.03 20.59 5.89
N ARG A 60 -7.19 19.79 5.22
CA ARG A 60 -7.14 19.74 3.76
C ARG A 60 -8.32 18.95 3.23
N ASP A 61 -8.99 19.49 2.22
CA ASP A 61 -9.97 18.75 1.43
C ASP A 61 -9.26 17.85 0.40
N PHE A 62 -9.37 16.54 0.59
CA PHE A 62 -8.86 15.52 -0.32
C PHE A 62 -9.90 15.07 -1.37
N GLY A 63 -11.13 15.57 -1.27
CA GLY A 63 -12.26 15.11 -2.04
C GLY A 63 -12.67 13.68 -1.71
N ASN A 64 -13.52 13.11 -2.57
CA ASN A 64 -14.17 11.83 -2.30
C ASN A 64 -13.46 10.62 -2.91
N ARG A 65 -12.52 10.83 -3.86
CA ARG A 65 -11.91 9.79 -4.68
C ARG A 65 -10.39 9.88 -4.61
N LEU A 66 -9.73 8.78 -4.27
CA LEU A 66 -8.27 8.64 -4.24
C LEU A 66 -7.83 7.50 -5.15
N LEU A 67 -6.81 7.74 -5.98
CA LEU A 67 -6.11 6.71 -6.76
C LEU A 67 -4.79 6.40 -6.06
N ASP A 68 -4.64 5.17 -5.61
CA ASP A 68 -3.37 4.64 -5.09
C ASP A 68 -2.62 3.97 -6.24
N VAL A 69 -1.40 4.43 -6.52
CA VAL A 69 -0.59 4.00 -7.67
C VAL A 69 0.57 3.15 -7.19
N GLY A 70 0.65 1.92 -7.67
CA GLY A 70 1.61 0.94 -7.17
C GLY A 70 1.22 0.46 -5.78
N SER A 71 -0.06 0.13 -5.60
CA SER A 71 -0.60 -0.32 -4.31
C SER A 71 0.10 -1.56 -3.75
N GLY A 72 0.71 -2.37 -4.61
CA GLY A 72 1.21 -3.68 -4.26
C GLY A 72 0.09 -4.54 -3.67
N PRO A 73 0.45 -5.54 -2.84
CA PRO A 73 -0.52 -6.34 -2.10
C PRO A 73 -0.84 -5.73 -0.72
N THR A 74 -0.66 -4.42 -0.50
CA THR A 74 -0.72 -3.79 0.83
C THR A 74 -1.92 -2.87 1.02
N VAL A 75 -2.31 -2.64 2.28
CA VAL A 75 -3.44 -1.74 2.62
C VAL A 75 -3.10 -0.69 3.69
N TYR A 76 -1.93 -0.77 4.34
CA TYR A 76 -1.56 0.12 5.45
C TYR A 76 -1.59 1.60 5.07
N GLN A 77 -1.20 1.93 3.83
CA GLN A 77 -1.16 3.28 3.30
C GLN A 77 -2.56 3.89 3.08
N LEU A 78 -3.60 3.06 3.09
CA LEU A 78 -4.98 3.45 2.80
C LEU A 78 -5.80 3.70 4.07
N ILE A 79 -5.31 3.30 5.24
CA ILE A 79 -6.10 3.24 6.47
C ILE A 79 -6.59 4.64 6.85
N SER A 80 -5.70 5.62 7.04
CA SER A 80 -6.12 7.00 7.37
C SER A 80 -6.86 7.67 6.21
N ALA A 81 -6.49 7.38 4.97
CA ALA A 81 -7.17 7.92 3.79
C ALA A 81 -8.65 7.51 3.73
N SER A 82 -8.98 6.30 4.18
CA SER A 82 -10.34 5.75 4.14
C SER A 82 -11.36 6.52 4.98
N ARG A 83 -10.90 7.36 5.92
CA ARG A 83 -11.76 8.22 6.73
C ARG A 83 -12.30 9.42 5.97
N VAL A 84 -11.57 9.89 4.98
CA VAL A 84 -11.90 11.12 4.24
C VAL A 84 -12.25 10.84 2.78
N CYS A 85 -11.69 9.79 2.19
CA CYS A 85 -11.97 9.37 0.82
C CYS A 85 -12.99 8.22 0.79
N SER A 86 -14.22 8.51 0.34
CA SER A 86 -15.29 7.51 0.21
C SER A 86 -15.03 6.45 -0.86
N GLU A 87 -14.18 6.73 -1.84
CA GLU A 87 -13.78 5.82 -2.91
C GLU A 87 -12.26 5.80 -3.00
N ILE A 88 -11.67 4.62 -2.84
CA ILE A 88 -10.24 4.38 -3.03
C ILE A 88 -10.10 3.37 -4.17
N VAL A 89 -9.36 3.76 -5.21
CA VAL A 89 -9.02 2.93 -6.36
C VAL A 89 -7.57 2.49 -6.21
N CYS A 90 -7.35 1.20 -5.95
CA CYS A 90 -6.02 0.61 -5.98
C CYS A 90 -5.61 0.29 -7.41
N SER A 91 -4.34 0.57 -7.76
CA SER A 91 -3.78 0.24 -9.06
C SER A 91 -2.38 -0.33 -8.91
N ASP A 92 -2.11 -1.37 -9.68
CA ASP A 92 -0.80 -2.03 -9.70
C ASP A 92 -0.61 -2.70 -11.07
N ILE A 93 0.65 -2.86 -11.48
CA ILE A 93 1.02 -3.58 -12.70
C ILE A 93 0.85 -5.09 -12.51
N HIS A 94 0.98 -5.59 -11.27
CA HIS A 94 0.89 -7.00 -10.92
C HIS A 94 -0.53 -7.38 -10.51
N GLN A 95 -1.18 -8.22 -11.31
CA GLN A 95 -2.59 -8.57 -11.06
C GLN A 95 -2.78 -9.37 -9.77
N GLY A 96 -1.80 -10.22 -9.42
CA GLY A 96 -1.82 -10.98 -8.17
C GLY A 96 -1.78 -10.08 -6.93
N ALA A 97 -1.19 -8.89 -7.03
CA ALA A 97 -1.09 -7.97 -5.91
C ALA A 97 -2.46 -7.32 -5.62
N LEU A 98 -3.15 -6.88 -6.67
CA LEU A 98 -4.54 -6.41 -6.58
C LEU A 98 -5.52 -7.52 -6.15
N ALA A 99 -5.27 -8.77 -6.55
CA ALA A 99 -6.06 -9.91 -6.11
C ALA A 99 -5.95 -10.10 -4.59
N GLU A 100 -4.77 -9.91 -4.00
CA GLU A 100 -4.58 -10.02 -2.56
C GLU A 100 -5.35 -8.96 -1.78
N ILE A 101 -5.30 -7.69 -2.22
CA ILE A 101 -6.12 -6.61 -1.62
C ILE A 101 -7.61 -6.97 -1.67
N LYS A 102 -8.09 -7.51 -2.81
CA LYS A 102 -9.49 -7.94 -2.95
C LYS A 102 -9.85 -9.09 -2.00
N ARG A 103 -8.96 -10.06 -1.83
CA ARG A 103 -9.17 -11.17 -0.87
C ARG A 103 -9.27 -10.63 0.56
N TRP A 104 -8.33 -9.77 0.95
CA TRP A 104 -8.33 -9.15 2.28
C TRP A 104 -9.62 -8.36 2.53
N LYS A 105 -10.01 -7.49 1.59
CA LYS A 105 -11.24 -6.69 1.68
C LYS A 105 -12.50 -7.55 1.85
N ASN A 106 -12.55 -8.74 1.24
CA ASN A 106 -13.69 -9.64 1.29
C ASN A 106 -13.65 -10.62 2.47
N GLY A 107 -12.71 -10.48 3.40
CA GLY A 107 -12.56 -11.39 4.54
C GLY A 107 -12.14 -12.81 4.14
N GLY A 108 -11.29 -12.93 3.12
CA GLY A 108 -10.76 -14.22 2.67
C GLY A 108 -9.97 -14.94 3.77
N GLU A 109 -9.92 -16.27 3.68
CA GLU A 109 -9.08 -17.09 4.56
C GLU A 109 -7.60 -16.97 4.17
N ASN A 110 -6.70 -17.05 5.15
CA ASN A 110 -5.24 -17.02 4.97
C ASN A 110 -4.73 -15.77 4.22
N VAL A 111 -5.43 -14.65 4.32
CA VAL A 111 -4.95 -13.34 3.86
C VAL A 111 -3.97 -12.75 4.87
N PHE A 112 -3.11 -11.86 4.41
CA PHE A 112 -2.17 -11.18 5.31
C PHE A 112 -2.89 -10.36 6.38
N ASP A 113 -2.43 -10.45 7.63
CA ASP A 113 -3.07 -9.80 8.77
C ASP A 113 -2.57 -8.35 8.96
N TRP A 114 -3.39 -7.40 8.51
CA TRP A 114 -3.16 -5.97 8.71
C TRP A 114 -3.76 -5.42 10.02
N SER A 115 -4.30 -6.27 10.90
CA SER A 115 -5.00 -5.85 12.13
C SER A 115 -4.16 -4.96 13.04
N THR A 116 -2.85 -5.22 13.12
CA THR A 116 -1.95 -4.44 13.99
C THR A 116 -1.79 -3.01 13.47
N ALA A 117 -1.64 -2.81 12.16
CA ALA A 117 -1.60 -1.49 11.55
C ALA A 117 -2.95 -0.76 11.69
N VAL A 118 -4.06 -1.47 11.46
CA VAL A 118 -5.42 -0.92 11.64
C VAL A 118 -5.65 -0.48 13.09
N LYS A 119 -5.26 -1.31 14.07
CA LYS A 119 -5.37 -0.98 15.48
C LYS A 119 -4.53 0.25 15.84
N TYR A 120 -3.27 0.29 15.40
CA TYR A 120 -2.38 1.43 15.64
C TYR A 120 -2.98 2.75 15.13
N VAL A 121 -3.45 2.78 13.88
CA VAL A 121 -4.11 3.98 13.32
C VAL A 121 -5.42 4.30 14.05
N SER A 122 -6.19 3.28 14.45
CA SER A 122 -7.42 3.50 15.22
C SER A 122 -7.15 4.17 16.57
N GLU A 123 -6.04 3.82 17.24
CA GLU A 123 -5.57 4.48 18.47
C GLU A 123 -5.16 5.93 18.22
N LEU A 124 -4.42 6.21 17.13
CA LEU A 124 -4.09 7.58 16.72
C LEU A 124 -5.35 8.43 16.46
N GLU A 125 -6.38 7.82 15.88
CA GLU A 125 -7.66 8.46 15.56
C GLU A 125 -8.62 8.56 16.75
N GLY A 126 -8.27 8.01 17.92
CA GLY A 126 -9.14 8.00 19.10
C GLY A 126 -10.38 7.09 18.96
N THR A 127 -10.29 6.05 18.12
CA THR A 127 -11.37 5.09 17.84
C THR A 127 -11.05 3.64 18.20
N GLY A 128 -9.87 3.39 18.79
CA GLY A 128 -9.38 2.08 19.23
C GLY A 128 -9.92 1.60 20.56
#